data_AF-A0A7Z9L2S7-F1
#
_entry.id   AF-A0A7Z9L2S7-F1
#
_cell.length_a   1.000
_cell.length_b   1.000
_cell.length_c   1.000
_cell.angle_alpha   90.00
_cell.angle_beta   90.00
_cell.angle_gamma   90.00
#
_symmetry.space_group_name_H-M   'P 1'
#
loop_
_entity.id
_entity.type
_entity.pdbx_description
1 polymer ?
#
loop_
_entity_poly.entity_id
_entity_poly.type
_entity_poly.pdbx_seq_one_letter_code
_entity_poly.pdbx_strand_id
1 'polypeptide(L)'
;MRKAFIFTVLASMIIAFGATAQAAPIVIASGTGSQQTGEGVDAVNGVLTDGKCILTVRHTGEGNEIEFTYTLQCFDITGVTQAHIHTGTADGVGPVAVRIFGPVEGQDFNGLVAEGSFGADEIIDLTPEELNGLIHSDGAYLNVHTTANPPGEVRGQLVAVDDSNVVEEFFLVTASGSQQRDETVATDASCLASFRVKGENLKYKVKCFNIDGVTQVHLHLGSAQSLGAPVAFLFPIGEPTGPINGKMTRANGDKSSGSLRSGDLLNDLMGTAISDLVDFMRTDGVYLNVHTAANPPGEVRGQITVVETLAGGF
;
A
#
# COMPACT_ATOMS: atom_id res chain seq x y z
N MET A 1 -3.68 -53.20 -62.43
CA MET A 1 -4.25 -51.87 -62.10
C MET A 1 -4.81 -51.93 -60.68
N ARG A 2 -4.03 -51.54 -59.67
CA ARG A 2 -4.44 -51.55 -58.24
C ARG A 2 -4.79 -50.13 -57.81
N LYS A 3 -6.00 -49.95 -57.27
CA LYS A 3 -6.54 -48.69 -56.73
C LYS A 3 -5.89 -48.40 -55.37
N ALA A 4 -5.35 -47.21 -55.18
CA ALA A 4 -4.83 -46.73 -53.90
C ALA A 4 -5.96 -46.02 -53.13
N PHE A 5 -6.21 -46.46 -51.89
CA PHE A 5 -7.04 -45.76 -50.92
C PHE A 5 -6.17 -44.71 -50.22
N ILE A 6 -6.57 -43.45 -50.26
CA ILE A 6 -5.99 -42.37 -49.45
C ILE A 6 -6.89 -42.21 -48.22
N PHE A 7 -6.36 -42.52 -47.04
CA PHE A 7 -6.96 -42.18 -45.76
C PHE A 7 -6.57 -40.74 -45.41
N THR A 8 -7.56 -39.85 -45.31
CA THR A 8 -7.37 -38.50 -44.79
C THR A 8 -7.45 -38.56 -43.26
N VAL A 9 -6.33 -38.35 -42.59
CA VAL A 9 -6.30 -38.14 -41.12
C VAL A 9 -6.62 -36.67 -40.87
N LEU A 10 -7.77 -36.42 -40.23
CA LEU A 10 -8.14 -35.09 -39.73
C LEU A 10 -7.38 -34.87 -38.41
N ALA A 11 -6.36 -34.01 -38.42
CA ALA A 11 -5.69 -33.57 -37.20
C ALA A 11 -6.56 -32.47 -36.55
N SER A 12 -7.29 -32.82 -35.51
CA SER A 12 -7.98 -31.85 -34.64
C SER A 12 -6.94 -31.09 -33.83
N MET A 13 -6.66 -29.86 -34.24
CA MET A 13 -5.82 -28.92 -33.50
C MET A 13 -6.61 -28.44 -32.29
N ILE A 14 -6.36 -29.04 -31.12
CA ILE A 14 -6.84 -28.53 -29.84
C ILE A 14 -6.02 -27.27 -29.56
N ILE A 15 -6.60 -26.10 -29.83
CA ILE A 15 -6.09 -24.84 -29.34
C ILE A 15 -6.43 -24.81 -27.85
N ALA A 16 -5.46 -25.20 -27.02
CA ALA A 16 -5.52 -24.94 -25.60
C ALA A 16 -5.42 -23.42 -25.42
N PHE A 17 -6.56 -22.77 -25.17
CA PHE A 17 -6.54 -21.44 -24.59
C PHE A 17 -5.88 -21.59 -23.22
N GLY A 18 -4.62 -21.12 -23.12
CA GLY A 18 -3.96 -20.97 -21.84
C GLY A 18 -4.89 -20.21 -20.91
N ALA A 19 -5.10 -20.74 -19.72
CA ALA A 19 -5.84 -20.06 -18.67
C ALA A 19 -5.27 -18.64 -18.57
N THR A 20 -6.11 -17.64 -18.79
CA THR A 20 -5.77 -16.26 -18.48
C THR A 20 -5.43 -16.26 -16.99
N ALA A 21 -4.15 -16.13 -16.65
CA ALA A 21 -3.73 -15.92 -15.26
C ALA A 21 -4.52 -14.70 -14.78
N GLN A 22 -5.53 -14.94 -13.95
CA GLN A 22 -6.25 -13.87 -13.29
C GLN A 22 -5.18 -13.11 -12.50
N ALA A 23 -5.01 -11.82 -12.79
CA ALA A 23 -4.06 -11.00 -12.05
C ALA A 23 -4.41 -11.13 -10.57
N ALA A 24 -3.54 -11.77 -9.80
CA ALA A 24 -3.75 -11.95 -8.38
C ALA A 24 -3.72 -10.59 -7.69
N PRO A 25 -4.46 -10.42 -6.59
CA PRO A 25 -4.42 -9.18 -5.84
C PRO A 25 -2.99 -8.90 -5.38
N ILE A 26 -2.55 -7.67 -5.64
CA ILE A 26 -1.32 -7.17 -5.07
C ILE A 26 -1.66 -6.73 -3.65
N VAL A 27 -0.85 -7.10 -2.69
CA VAL A 27 -1.01 -6.70 -1.29
C VAL A 27 0.16 -5.80 -0.98
N ILE A 28 -0.12 -4.59 -0.49
CA ILE A 28 0.94 -3.70 -0.06
C ILE A 28 0.78 -3.39 1.42
N ALA A 29 1.88 -3.50 2.14
CA ALA A 29 2.05 -2.81 3.40
C ALA A 29 3.05 -1.68 3.21
N SER A 30 2.77 -0.54 3.82
CA SER A 30 3.84 0.40 4.10
C SER A 30 3.68 0.96 5.48
N GLY A 31 4.81 1.04 6.15
CA GLY A 31 4.90 1.59 7.48
C GLY A 31 5.97 2.67 7.54
N THR A 32 5.81 3.52 8.52
CA THR A 32 6.83 4.41 9.03
C THR A 32 6.58 4.53 10.53
N GLY A 33 7.62 4.48 11.35
CA GLY A 33 7.57 5.04 12.69
C GLY A 33 6.42 4.60 13.60
N SER A 34 6.41 3.33 13.97
CA SER A 34 5.36 2.74 14.81
C SER A 34 5.88 2.30 16.17
N GLN A 35 5.04 2.35 17.21
CA GLN A 35 5.22 1.46 18.35
C GLN A 35 4.32 0.22 18.17
N GLN A 36 4.90 -0.98 18.29
CA GLN A 36 4.10 -2.13 18.71
C GLN A 36 3.78 -1.93 20.20
N THR A 37 2.50 -1.86 20.55
CA THR A 37 2.06 -1.89 21.93
C THR A 37 2.34 -3.28 22.51
N GLY A 38 3.45 -3.42 23.23
CA GLY A 38 3.75 -4.60 24.04
C GLY A 38 3.43 -4.32 25.51
N GLU A 39 2.41 -4.99 26.04
CA GLU A 39 2.23 -5.28 27.47
C GLU A 39 2.30 -4.11 28.47
N GLY A 40 1.42 -3.12 28.28
CA GLY A 40 0.94 -2.29 29.38
C GLY A 40 1.97 -1.38 30.04
N VAL A 41 2.22 -0.21 29.46
CA VAL A 41 2.41 1.06 30.18
C VAL A 41 2.22 2.21 29.20
N ASP A 42 1.33 3.14 29.60
CA ASP A 42 1.23 4.56 29.25
C ASP A 42 1.24 5.05 27.78
N ALA A 43 0.57 6.20 27.59
CA ALA A 43 0.25 6.88 26.34
C ALA A 43 1.27 6.70 25.18
N VAL A 44 0.75 6.19 24.06
CA VAL A 44 1.43 5.92 22.79
C VAL A 44 2.06 7.19 22.22
N ASN A 45 3.39 7.23 22.13
CA ASN A 45 4.08 8.14 21.21
C ASN A 45 4.69 7.27 20.10
N GLY A 46 4.23 7.40 18.86
CA GLY A 46 4.81 6.68 17.71
C GLY A 46 6.34 6.83 17.65
N VAL A 47 7.04 5.85 17.08
CA VAL A 47 8.49 5.97 16.85
C VAL A 47 8.67 7.05 15.79
N LEU A 48 9.28 8.18 16.14
CA LEU A 48 9.60 9.18 15.12
C LEU A 48 10.82 8.67 14.32
N THR A 49 10.57 8.10 13.15
CA THR A 49 11.61 7.68 12.20
C THR A 49 11.27 8.17 10.80
N ASP A 50 12.32 8.49 10.05
CA ASP A 50 12.23 8.69 8.60
C ASP A 50 12.23 7.33 7.86
N GLY A 51 12.58 6.25 8.56
CA GLY A 51 12.54 4.88 8.06
C GLY A 51 11.19 4.53 7.46
N LYS A 52 11.20 4.17 6.18
CA LYS A 52 10.01 3.76 5.42
C LYS A 52 10.22 2.39 4.86
N CYS A 53 9.25 1.50 5.02
CA CYS A 53 9.27 0.20 4.37
C CYS A 53 8.03 0.00 3.49
N ILE A 54 8.23 -0.68 2.37
CA ILE A 54 7.18 -1.11 1.45
C ILE A 54 7.34 -2.62 1.27
N LEU A 55 6.34 -3.38 1.69
CA LEU A 55 6.21 -4.80 1.37
C LEU A 55 5.18 -4.94 0.26
N THR A 56 5.58 -5.48 -0.88
CA THR A 56 4.66 -5.92 -1.94
C THR A 56 4.56 -7.43 -1.87
N VAL A 57 3.35 -7.97 -1.77
CA VAL A 57 3.07 -9.40 -1.84
C VAL A 57 2.11 -9.66 -3.00
N ARG A 58 2.36 -10.69 -3.78
CA ARG A 58 1.44 -11.25 -4.77
C ARG A 58 1.18 -12.69 -4.39
N HIS A 59 0.09 -13.26 -4.87
CA HIS A 59 -0.08 -14.70 -4.75
C HIS A 59 -0.47 -15.35 -6.07
N THR A 60 -0.42 -16.68 -6.12
CA THR A 60 -1.06 -17.51 -7.14
C THR A 60 -1.78 -18.65 -6.44
N GLY A 61 -2.67 -19.35 -7.14
CA GLY A 61 -3.50 -20.39 -6.53
C GLY A 61 -4.68 -19.82 -5.75
N GLU A 62 -5.47 -20.72 -5.17
CA GLU A 62 -6.67 -20.41 -4.38
C GLU A 62 -6.77 -21.35 -3.17
N GLY A 63 -7.52 -20.95 -2.15
CA GLY A 63 -7.68 -21.73 -0.93
C GLY A 63 -6.34 -22.03 -0.24
N ASN A 64 -6.12 -23.31 0.10
CA ASN A 64 -4.89 -23.73 0.75
C ASN A 64 -3.72 -24.01 -0.22
N GLU A 65 -3.92 -23.83 -1.53
CA GLU A 65 -2.87 -23.91 -2.55
C GLU A 65 -2.29 -22.53 -2.89
N ILE A 66 -2.61 -21.51 -2.09
CA ILE A 66 -2.09 -20.15 -2.28
C ILE A 66 -0.58 -20.14 -2.01
N GLU A 67 0.17 -19.67 -3.00
CA GLU A 67 1.62 -19.41 -2.91
C GLU A 67 1.87 -17.91 -3.04
N PHE A 68 2.51 -17.31 -2.04
CA PHE A 68 2.84 -15.90 -2.02
C PHE A 68 4.27 -15.65 -2.54
N THR A 69 4.45 -14.56 -3.27
CA THR A 69 5.77 -13.99 -3.63
C THR A 69 5.84 -12.57 -3.09
N TYR A 70 6.97 -12.17 -2.53
CA TYR A 70 7.12 -10.85 -1.93
C TYR A 70 8.43 -10.15 -2.24
N THR A 71 8.39 -8.83 -2.12
CA THR A 71 9.56 -7.94 -2.09
C THR A 71 9.36 -6.95 -0.95
N LEU A 72 10.36 -6.86 -0.06
CA LEU A 72 10.45 -5.88 1.01
C LEU A 72 11.57 -4.89 0.66
N GLN A 73 11.21 -3.61 0.56
CA GLN A 73 12.16 -2.52 0.42
C GLN A 73 12.04 -1.60 1.62
N CYS A 74 13.15 -1.13 2.16
CA CYS A 74 13.18 -0.12 3.20
C CYS A 74 14.18 0.98 2.86
N PHE A 75 13.82 2.21 3.19
CA PHE A 75 14.54 3.43 2.91
C PHE A 75 14.81 4.19 4.20
N ASP A 76 15.97 4.84 4.26
CA ASP A 76 16.39 5.67 5.40
C ASP A 76 16.26 4.98 6.77
N ILE A 77 16.53 3.66 6.82
CA ILE A 77 16.46 2.86 8.04
C ILE A 77 17.81 2.26 8.40
N THR A 78 18.16 2.28 9.70
CA THR A 78 19.45 1.77 10.19
C THR A 78 19.28 0.61 11.14
N GLY A 79 20.24 -0.32 11.14
CA GLY A 79 20.30 -1.42 12.10
C GLY A 79 19.14 -2.42 12.02
N VAL A 80 18.52 -2.66 10.87
CA VAL A 80 17.45 -3.65 10.68
C VAL A 80 17.94 -5.06 11.02
N THR A 81 17.22 -5.75 11.89
CA THR A 81 17.59 -7.09 12.41
C THR A 81 16.67 -8.20 11.90
N GLN A 82 15.39 -7.90 11.66
CA GLN A 82 14.39 -8.87 11.22
C GLN A 82 13.14 -8.14 10.70
N ALA A 83 12.36 -8.82 9.84
CA ALA A 83 11.05 -8.36 9.42
C ALA A 83 10.06 -9.51 9.35
N HIS A 84 8.82 -9.24 9.76
CA HIS A 84 7.76 -10.22 9.88
C HIS A 84 6.44 -9.69 9.30
N ILE A 85 5.61 -10.62 8.86
CA ILE A 85 4.17 -10.39 8.73
C ILE A 85 3.53 -10.92 10.01
N HIS A 86 2.76 -10.08 10.69
CA HIS A 86 1.97 -10.42 11.87
C HIS A 86 0.48 -10.43 11.53
N THR A 87 -0.31 -11.11 12.36
CA THR A 87 -1.76 -10.91 12.39
C THR A 87 -2.11 -9.76 13.34
N GLY A 88 -3.21 -9.06 13.06
CA GLY A 88 -3.72 -7.97 13.90
C GLY A 88 -4.27 -6.80 13.10
N THR A 89 -5.28 -6.14 13.67
CA THR A 89 -5.80 -4.85 13.20
C THR A 89 -4.81 -3.73 13.52
N ALA A 90 -5.05 -2.50 13.04
CA ALA A 90 -4.16 -1.37 13.29
C ALA A 90 -3.96 -1.01 14.78
N ASP A 91 -4.96 -1.28 15.61
CA ASP A 91 -4.98 -1.10 17.06
C ASP A 91 -4.59 -2.38 17.84
N GLY A 92 -4.33 -3.48 17.13
CA GLY A 92 -4.03 -4.79 17.71
C GLY A 92 -2.58 -5.23 17.45
N VAL A 93 -2.00 -5.91 18.44
CA VAL A 93 -0.77 -6.69 18.29
C VAL A 93 -1.14 -8.16 18.31
N GLY A 94 -0.68 -8.90 17.31
CA GLY A 94 -0.90 -10.33 17.20
C GLY A 94 0.39 -11.11 16.90
N PRO A 95 0.29 -12.45 16.88
CA PRO A 95 1.44 -13.31 16.66
C PRO A 95 2.06 -13.12 15.27
N VAL A 96 3.32 -13.55 15.14
CA VAL A 96 4.01 -13.63 13.84
C VAL A 96 3.31 -14.68 12.98
N ALA A 97 2.84 -14.28 11.80
CA ALA A 97 2.30 -15.18 10.78
C ALA A 97 3.39 -15.70 9.84
N VAL A 98 4.35 -14.86 9.44
CA VAL A 98 5.43 -15.22 8.51
C VAL A 98 6.71 -14.47 8.88
N ARG A 99 7.85 -15.15 8.80
CA ARG A 99 9.17 -14.50 8.89
C ARG A 99 9.72 -14.25 7.50
N ILE A 100 9.93 -12.99 7.14
CA ILE A 100 10.30 -12.58 5.77
C ILE A 100 11.72 -11.98 5.67
N PHE A 101 12.36 -11.71 6.80
CA PHE A 101 13.77 -11.32 6.85
C PHE A 101 14.36 -11.60 8.23
N GLY A 102 15.64 -11.98 8.26
CA GLY A 102 16.39 -12.20 9.49
C GLY A 102 16.03 -13.51 10.23
N PRO A 103 16.53 -13.69 11.46
CA PRO A 103 17.33 -12.73 12.23
C PRO A 103 18.76 -12.57 11.70
N VAL A 104 19.27 -11.35 11.73
CA VAL A 104 20.67 -10.98 11.38
C VAL A 104 21.19 -9.93 12.36
N GLU A 105 22.51 -9.69 12.33
CA GLU A 105 23.07 -8.48 12.92
C GLU A 105 22.52 -7.24 12.19
N GLY A 106 22.36 -6.13 12.92
CA GLY A 106 21.73 -4.91 12.42
C GLY A 106 22.37 -4.38 11.14
N GLN A 107 21.56 -4.19 10.10
CA GLN A 107 21.99 -3.72 8.78
C GLN A 107 21.23 -2.46 8.36
N ASP A 108 21.94 -1.54 7.72
CA ASP A 108 21.35 -0.31 7.18
C ASP A 108 20.80 -0.58 5.77
N PHE A 109 19.62 -0.04 5.47
CA PHE A 109 18.96 -0.24 4.19
C PHE A 109 18.49 1.08 3.57
N ASN A 110 18.75 1.20 2.27
CA ASN A 110 18.18 2.23 1.41
C ASN A 110 17.78 1.62 0.04
N GLY A 111 16.87 0.65 0.09
CA GLY A 111 16.44 -0.14 -1.06
C GLY A 111 15.95 -1.53 -0.65
N LEU A 112 16.29 -2.53 -1.46
CA LEU A 112 15.88 -3.93 -1.24
C LEU A 112 16.43 -4.48 0.08
N VAL A 113 15.53 -5.02 0.90
CA VAL A 113 15.86 -5.75 2.15
C VAL A 113 15.76 -7.25 1.91
N ALA A 114 14.66 -7.70 1.31
CA ALA A 114 14.39 -9.11 1.07
C ALA A 114 13.44 -9.32 -0.12
N GLU A 115 13.59 -10.44 -0.80
CA GLU A 115 12.61 -10.96 -1.76
C GLU A 115 12.53 -12.48 -1.60
N GLY A 116 11.37 -13.06 -1.90
CA GLY A 116 11.19 -14.50 -1.78
C GLY A 116 9.76 -14.94 -2.03
N SER A 117 9.49 -16.19 -1.66
CA SER A 117 8.15 -16.77 -1.66
C SER A 117 7.87 -17.47 -0.33
N PHE A 118 6.59 -17.60 0.01
CA PHE A 118 6.14 -18.37 1.16
C PHE A 118 4.78 -19.00 0.86
N GLY A 119 4.60 -20.24 1.29
CA GLY A 119 3.37 -21.02 1.17
C GLY A 119 2.97 -21.60 2.52
N ALA A 120 2.27 -22.74 2.49
CA ALA A 120 1.75 -23.38 3.70
C ALA A 120 2.85 -23.75 4.72
N ASP A 121 4.06 -24.10 4.26
CA ASP A 121 5.14 -24.57 5.13
C ASP A 121 5.81 -23.43 5.94
N GLU A 122 5.79 -22.20 5.42
CA GLU A 122 6.37 -21.03 6.09
C GLU A 122 5.36 -20.22 6.92
N ILE A 123 4.06 -20.44 6.71
CA ILE A 123 3.00 -19.77 7.46
C ILE A 123 2.81 -20.45 8.82
N ILE A 124 2.78 -19.64 9.88
CA ILE A 124 2.73 -20.09 11.26
C ILE A 124 1.29 -20.00 11.77
N ASP A 125 0.79 -21.10 12.33
CA ASP A 125 -0.52 -21.20 13.02
C ASP A 125 -1.75 -20.74 12.19
N LEU A 126 -1.61 -20.67 10.87
CA LEU A 126 -2.66 -20.32 9.90
C LEU A 126 -2.52 -21.16 8.64
N THR A 127 -3.59 -21.25 7.86
CA THR A 127 -3.49 -21.67 6.45
C THR A 127 -3.19 -20.49 5.51
N PRO A 128 -2.69 -20.74 4.28
CA PRO A 128 -2.58 -19.69 3.26
C PRO A 128 -3.90 -18.94 3.00
N GLU A 129 -5.02 -19.65 3.01
CA GLU A 129 -6.36 -19.07 2.83
C GLU A 129 -6.71 -18.11 3.98
N GLU A 130 -6.43 -18.50 5.22
CA GLU A 130 -6.71 -17.69 6.40
C GLU A 130 -5.86 -16.41 6.42
N LEU A 131 -4.56 -16.51 6.13
CA LEU A 131 -3.69 -15.34 6.02
C LEU A 131 -4.15 -14.41 4.88
N ASN A 132 -4.53 -14.97 3.72
CA ASN A 132 -5.08 -14.20 2.62
C ASN A 132 -6.36 -13.46 3.04
N GLY A 133 -7.26 -14.13 3.77
CA GLY A 133 -8.48 -13.52 4.33
C GLY A 133 -8.19 -12.37 5.30
N LEU A 134 -7.21 -12.54 6.19
CA LEU A 134 -6.76 -11.47 7.10
C LEU A 134 -6.22 -10.26 6.33
N ILE A 135 -5.40 -10.49 5.32
CA ILE A 135 -4.87 -9.42 4.45
C ILE A 135 -6.01 -8.64 3.76
N HIS A 136 -7.02 -9.31 3.22
CA HIS A 136 -8.15 -8.64 2.54
C HIS A 136 -9.09 -7.90 3.49
N SER A 137 -9.02 -8.23 4.78
CA SER A 137 -9.78 -7.59 5.86
C SER A 137 -8.95 -6.61 6.71
N ASP A 138 -7.76 -6.23 6.24
CA ASP A 138 -6.83 -5.32 6.95
C ASP A 138 -6.38 -5.86 8.33
N GLY A 139 -6.41 -7.18 8.53
CA GLY A 139 -6.06 -7.89 9.77
C GLY A 139 -4.67 -8.51 9.78
N ALA A 140 -3.76 -8.06 8.91
CA ALA A 140 -2.36 -8.44 8.89
C ALA A 140 -1.47 -7.20 8.70
N TYR A 141 -0.24 -7.25 9.19
CA TYR A 141 0.67 -6.10 9.12
C TYR A 141 2.14 -6.50 9.00
N LEU A 142 2.91 -5.68 8.28
CA LEU A 142 4.36 -5.73 8.25
C LEU A 142 4.89 -5.14 9.55
N ASN A 143 5.90 -5.76 10.13
CA ASN A 143 6.73 -5.17 11.17
C ASN A 143 8.21 -5.34 10.83
N VAL A 144 8.98 -4.26 10.86
CA VAL A 144 10.43 -4.25 10.66
C VAL A 144 11.09 -3.78 11.95
N HIS A 145 12.02 -4.58 12.43
CA HIS A 145 12.70 -4.37 13.71
C HIS A 145 14.13 -3.88 13.46
N THR A 146 14.60 -3.00 14.32
CA THR A 146 15.99 -2.53 14.32
C THR A 146 16.66 -2.77 15.66
N THR A 147 17.97 -2.58 15.72
CA THR A 147 18.72 -2.57 16.98
C THR A 147 18.26 -1.46 17.91
N ALA A 148 17.87 -0.30 17.37
CA ALA A 148 17.36 0.84 18.13
C ALA A 148 15.91 0.63 18.61
N ASN A 149 15.08 -0.05 17.82
CA ASN A 149 13.68 -0.31 18.13
C ASN A 149 13.36 -1.83 18.03
N PRO A 150 13.79 -2.65 19.01
CA PRO A 150 13.57 -4.10 18.98
C PRO A 150 12.11 -4.56 18.91
N PRO A 151 11.11 -3.87 19.49
CA PRO A 151 9.70 -4.21 19.28
C PRO A 151 9.19 -3.96 17.84
N GLY A 152 9.88 -3.10 17.08
CA GLY A 152 9.51 -2.67 15.73
C GLY A 152 9.77 -1.17 15.57
N GLU A 153 10.53 -0.81 14.53
CA GLU A 153 10.71 0.58 14.10
C GLU A 153 9.61 1.01 13.12
N VAL A 154 9.23 0.09 12.23
CA VAL A 154 8.30 0.33 11.14
C VAL A 154 7.19 -0.71 11.14
N ARG A 155 5.93 -0.25 11.17
CA ARG A 155 4.72 -1.08 11.06
C ARG A 155 3.77 -0.52 10.03
N GLY A 156 3.19 -1.39 9.21
CA GLY A 156 2.19 -1.01 8.22
C GLY A 156 1.17 -2.12 7.99
N GLN A 157 -0.13 -1.80 7.97
CA GLN A 157 -1.15 -2.78 7.60
C GLN A 157 -0.95 -3.26 6.16
N LEU A 158 -1.07 -4.57 5.95
CA LEU A 158 -1.20 -5.16 4.62
C LEU A 158 -2.60 -4.85 4.10
N VAL A 159 -2.67 -4.15 2.98
CA VAL A 159 -3.92 -3.79 2.32
C VAL A 159 -3.97 -4.47 0.97
N ALA A 160 -5.01 -5.26 0.75
CA ALA A 160 -5.29 -5.85 -0.55
C ALA A 160 -5.67 -4.77 -1.58
N VAL A 161 -4.98 -4.81 -2.70
CA VAL A 161 -5.20 -4.02 -3.90
C VAL A 161 -5.81 -4.97 -4.94
N ASP A 162 -7.09 -5.29 -4.74
CA ASP A 162 -7.85 -6.09 -5.71
C ASP A 162 -8.00 -5.29 -7.01
N ASP A 163 -7.37 -5.75 -8.08
CA ASP A 163 -7.78 -5.36 -9.43
C ASP A 163 -7.62 -6.51 -10.41
N SER A 164 -8.74 -6.93 -10.97
CA SER A 164 -8.79 -7.78 -12.16
C SER A 164 -8.68 -6.98 -13.46
N ASN A 165 -8.58 -5.64 -13.40
CA ASN A 165 -8.46 -4.80 -14.58
C ASN A 165 -7.00 -4.47 -14.91
N VAL A 166 -6.64 -4.63 -16.18
CA VAL A 166 -5.42 -4.06 -16.75
C VAL A 166 -5.48 -2.54 -16.56
N VAL A 167 -4.54 -2.01 -15.79
CA VAL A 167 -4.33 -0.58 -15.52
C VAL A 167 -3.05 -0.14 -16.25
N GLU A 168 -3.05 1.07 -16.78
CA GLU A 168 -1.90 1.61 -17.53
C GLU A 168 -0.73 1.90 -16.58
N GLU A 169 -1.04 2.54 -15.44
CA GLU A 169 -0.07 2.86 -14.39
C GLU A 169 -0.71 2.71 -13.01
N PHE A 170 0.14 2.36 -12.04
CA PHE A 170 -0.24 2.23 -10.63
C PHE A 170 0.71 3.03 -9.76
N PHE A 171 0.14 3.87 -8.91
CA PHE A 171 0.87 4.67 -7.94
C PHE A 171 0.40 4.35 -6.53
N LEU A 172 1.32 4.49 -5.59
CA LEU A 172 1.05 4.34 -4.17
C LEU A 172 1.57 5.55 -3.40
N VAL A 173 0.97 5.76 -2.23
CA VAL A 173 1.43 6.74 -1.26
C VAL A 173 1.23 6.22 0.13
N THR A 174 2.20 6.52 0.98
CA THR A 174 2.32 6.01 2.34
C THR A 174 2.57 7.23 3.20
N ALA A 175 1.56 7.66 3.95
CA ALA A 175 1.58 8.92 4.66
C ALA A 175 1.73 8.72 6.17
N SER A 176 2.54 9.57 6.78
CA SER A 176 2.82 9.55 8.22
C SER A 176 3.06 10.94 8.78
N GLY A 177 3.07 11.04 10.11
CA GLY A 177 3.37 12.29 10.80
C GLY A 177 4.82 12.74 10.63
N SER A 178 5.79 11.81 10.54
CA SER A 178 7.21 12.14 10.28
C SER A 178 7.44 12.76 8.90
N GLN A 179 6.56 12.46 7.95
CA GLN A 179 6.60 13.03 6.61
C GLN A 179 5.86 14.36 6.46
N GLN A 180 5.13 14.81 7.50
CA GLN A 180 4.49 16.13 7.52
C GLN A 180 5.55 17.24 7.48
N ARG A 181 5.20 18.36 6.85
CA ARG A 181 6.11 19.49 6.61
C ARG A 181 5.53 20.81 7.09
N ASP A 182 6.43 21.79 7.08
CA ASP A 182 6.75 22.80 8.11
C ASP A 182 7.17 22.19 9.45
N GLU A 183 6.35 21.33 10.07
CA GLU A 183 6.70 20.61 11.30
C GLU A 183 6.22 19.15 11.24
N THR A 184 7.05 18.20 11.70
CA THR A 184 6.66 16.79 11.80
C THR A 184 5.64 16.60 12.92
N VAL A 185 4.68 15.71 12.74
CA VAL A 185 3.67 15.39 13.76
C VAL A 185 4.05 14.08 14.45
N ALA A 186 4.15 14.10 15.79
CA ALA A 186 4.30 12.88 16.57
C ALA A 186 2.94 12.20 16.72
N THR A 187 2.66 11.24 15.83
CA THR A 187 1.42 10.45 15.79
C THR A 187 1.76 9.04 15.31
N ASP A 188 0.97 8.05 15.72
CA ASP A 188 0.99 6.71 15.15
C ASP A 188 0.00 6.55 13.98
N ALA A 189 -0.69 7.64 13.60
CA ALA A 189 -1.53 7.67 12.42
C ALA A 189 -0.74 7.37 11.15
N SER A 190 -1.33 6.55 10.28
CA SER A 190 -0.78 6.26 8.96
C SER A 190 -1.88 6.17 7.91
N CYS A 191 -1.56 6.53 6.67
CA CYS A 191 -2.49 6.33 5.55
C CYS A 191 -1.80 5.70 4.34
N LEU A 192 -2.52 4.82 3.65
CA LEU A 192 -2.13 4.25 2.37
C LEU A 192 -3.15 4.71 1.33
N ALA A 193 -2.68 5.28 0.22
CA ALA A 193 -3.52 5.44 -0.96
C ALA A 193 -2.94 4.75 -2.17
N SER A 194 -3.84 4.33 -3.04
CA SER A 194 -3.53 3.73 -4.33
C SER A 194 -4.23 4.51 -5.43
N PHE A 195 -3.54 4.72 -6.54
CA PHE A 195 -4.04 5.41 -7.72
C PHE A 195 -3.80 4.56 -8.95
N ARG A 196 -4.80 4.53 -9.83
CA ARG A 196 -4.83 3.68 -11.03
C ARG A 196 -5.22 4.53 -12.22
N VAL A 197 -4.36 4.59 -13.22
CA VAL A 197 -4.61 5.29 -14.47
C VAL A 197 -5.29 4.34 -15.47
N LYS A 198 -6.38 4.81 -16.08
CA LYS A 198 -7.01 4.16 -17.22
C LYS A 198 -7.60 5.22 -18.15
N GLY A 199 -6.88 5.55 -19.23
CA GLY A 199 -7.22 6.68 -20.08
C GLY A 199 -7.36 7.96 -19.26
N GLU A 200 -8.47 8.68 -19.42
CA GLU A 200 -8.72 9.95 -18.74
C GLU A 200 -9.29 9.81 -17.30
N ASN A 201 -9.10 8.66 -16.65
CA ASN A 201 -9.59 8.44 -15.28
C ASN A 201 -8.44 8.03 -14.36
N LEU A 202 -8.30 8.74 -13.24
CA LEU A 202 -7.42 8.36 -12.14
C LEU A 202 -8.28 7.85 -10.98
N LYS A 203 -8.46 6.53 -10.90
CA LYS A 203 -9.22 5.89 -9.82
C LYS A 203 -8.36 5.82 -8.57
N TYR A 204 -8.93 6.16 -7.42
CA TYR A 204 -8.21 6.15 -6.16
C TYR A 204 -8.98 5.47 -5.02
N LYS A 205 -8.21 4.97 -4.05
CA LYS A 205 -8.69 4.54 -2.74
C LYS A 205 -7.67 4.96 -1.69
N VAL A 206 -8.14 5.54 -0.59
CA VAL A 206 -7.33 5.88 0.59
C VAL A 206 -7.88 5.10 1.78
N LYS A 207 -7.00 4.43 2.52
CA LYS A 207 -7.27 3.92 3.86
C LYS A 207 -6.34 4.61 4.86
N CYS A 208 -6.84 4.87 6.05
CA CYS A 208 -6.06 5.40 7.16
C CYS A 208 -6.24 4.54 8.39
N PHE A 209 -5.26 4.58 9.29
CA PHE A 209 -5.19 3.75 10.49
C PHE A 209 -4.73 4.61 11.66
N ASN A 210 -5.26 4.33 12.84
CA ASN A 210 -5.00 5.05 14.09
C ASN A 210 -5.13 6.58 13.94
N ILE A 211 -6.15 7.04 13.20
CA ILE A 211 -6.40 8.48 13.01
C ILE A 211 -7.83 8.83 13.43
N ASP A 212 -8.02 10.01 14.02
CA ASP A 212 -9.33 10.51 14.45
C ASP A 212 -9.59 11.91 13.88
N GLY A 213 -10.87 12.27 13.72
CA GLY A 213 -11.23 13.65 13.39
C GLY A 213 -10.81 14.12 11.99
N VAL A 214 -10.71 13.24 10.99
CA VAL A 214 -10.32 13.62 9.63
C VAL A 214 -11.29 14.65 9.05
N THR A 215 -10.78 15.76 8.55
CA THR A 215 -11.57 16.85 7.95
C THR A 215 -11.53 16.83 6.43
N GLN A 216 -10.40 16.47 5.84
CA GLN A 216 -10.19 16.45 4.39
C GLN A 216 -8.93 15.64 4.01
N VAL A 217 -8.86 15.20 2.75
CA VAL A 217 -7.68 14.57 2.15
C VAL A 217 -7.45 15.15 0.76
N HIS A 218 -6.23 15.63 0.50
CA HIS A 218 -5.88 16.29 -0.76
C HIS A 218 -4.65 15.69 -1.43
N LEU A 219 -4.57 15.96 -2.73
CA LEU A 219 -3.32 15.94 -3.49
C LEU A 219 -2.79 17.36 -3.63
N HIS A 220 -1.47 17.50 -3.53
CA HIS A 220 -0.75 18.76 -3.72
C HIS A 220 0.38 18.57 -4.72
N LEU A 221 0.73 19.62 -5.45
CA LEU A 221 2.01 19.65 -6.17
C LEU A 221 3.14 20.01 -5.21
N GLY A 222 4.24 19.28 -5.26
CA GLY A 222 5.43 19.52 -4.46
C GLY A 222 6.29 18.28 -4.28
N SER A 223 7.59 18.52 -4.08
CA SER A 223 8.56 17.50 -3.66
C SER A 223 8.35 17.10 -2.19
N ALA A 224 9.10 16.09 -1.74
CA ALA A 224 9.16 15.67 -0.33
C ALA A 224 9.51 16.80 0.66
N GLN A 225 10.07 17.92 0.18
CA GLN A 225 10.57 19.03 0.99
C GLN A 225 9.85 20.37 0.72
N SER A 226 8.87 20.40 -0.17
CA SER A 226 8.18 21.64 -0.54
C SER A 226 6.67 21.51 -0.41
N LEU A 227 6.03 22.55 0.13
CA LEU A 227 4.59 22.68 0.15
C LEU A 227 4.08 23.31 -1.15
N GLY A 228 2.87 22.94 -1.57
CA GLY A 228 2.17 23.58 -2.68
C GLY A 228 0.67 23.65 -2.46
N ALA A 229 -0.04 24.30 -3.38
CA ALA A 229 -1.49 24.39 -3.31
C ALA A 229 -2.14 23.01 -3.56
N PRO A 230 -3.31 22.72 -2.96
CA PRO A 230 -4.03 21.49 -3.24
C PRO A 230 -4.52 21.50 -4.70
N VAL A 231 -4.34 20.40 -5.42
CA VAL A 231 -4.74 20.26 -6.83
C VAL A 231 -5.88 19.28 -7.04
N ALA A 232 -6.23 18.47 -6.04
CA ALA A 232 -7.44 17.63 -6.06
C ALA A 232 -7.86 17.23 -4.65
N PHE A 233 -9.17 17.02 -4.45
CA PHE A 233 -9.71 16.43 -3.23
C PHE A 233 -9.90 14.92 -3.41
N LEU A 234 -9.42 14.13 -2.46
CA LEU A 234 -9.73 12.70 -2.36
C LEU A 234 -10.82 12.42 -1.32
N PHE A 235 -10.97 13.34 -0.36
CA PHE A 235 -12.03 13.38 0.62
C PHE A 235 -12.39 14.85 0.88
N PRO A 236 -13.61 15.31 0.56
CA PRO A 236 -13.99 16.72 0.64
C PRO A 236 -13.88 17.30 2.05
N ILE A 237 -13.75 18.63 2.13
CA ILE A 237 -13.82 19.39 3.39
C ILE A 237 -15.19 19.16 4.03
N GLY A 238 -15.18 18.77 5.31
CA GLY A 238 -16.40 18.67 6.11
C GLY A 238 -16.12 18.57 7.59
N GLU A 239 -17.19 18.35 8.37
CA GLU A 239 -17.14 18.07 9.81
C GLU A 239 -16.11 16.99 10.14
N PRO A 240 -15.42 16.98 11.28
CA PRO A 240 -14.47 15.90 11.60
C PRO A 240 -15.11 14.49 11.57
N THR A 241 -14.41 13.47 11.07
CA THR A 241 -14.85 12.07 11.25
C THR A 241 -14.73 11.64 12.72
N GLY A 242 -15.22 10.45 13.06
CA GLY A 242 -14.74 9.74 14.25
C GLY A 242 -13.44 8.98 13.95
N PRO A 243 -13.05 8.05 14.84
CA PRO A 243 -11.87 7.21 14.67
C PRO A 243 -11.93 6.36 13.41
N ILE A 244 -10.82 6.24 12.70
CA ILE A 244 -10.68 5.54 11.42
C ILE A 244 -9.59 4.47 11.50
N ASN A 245 -9.97 3.24 11.15
CA ASN A 245 -9.09 2.09 10.92
C ASN A 245 -9.51 1.37 9.63
N GLY A 246 -9.26 2.04 8.50
CA GLY A 246 -9.60 1.56 7.16
C GLY A 246 -10.12 2.69 6.27
N LYS A 247 -11.24 2.44 5.60
CA LYS A 247 -11.87 3.42 4.69
C LYS A 247 -12.58 4.53 5.47
N MET A 248 -12.49 5.76 4.97
CA MET A 248 -13.20 6.90 5.55
C MET A 248 -14.53 7.10 4.86
N THR A 249 -15.58 7.34 5.66
CA THR A 249 -16.91 7.71 5.16
C THR A 249 -17.58 8.72 6.07
N ARG A 250 -18.39 9.62 5.52
CA ARG A 250 -19.27 10.53 6.28
C ARG A 250 -20.74 10.19 6.07
N ALA A 251 -21.59 10.67 6.99
CA ALA A 251 -23.04 10.53 6.90
C ALA A 251 -23.65 11.23 5.67
N ASN A 252 -23.00 12.28 5.15
CA ASN A 252 -23.41 12.98 3.93
C ASN A 252 -23.08 12.19 2.64
N GLY A 253 -22.40 11.04 2.75
CA GLY A 253 -22.03 10.19 1.63
C GLY A 253 -20.60 10.38 1.10
N ASP A 254 -19.81 11.30 1.66
CA ASP A 254 -18.39 11.44 1.31
C ASP A 254 -17.63 10.14 1.61
N LYS A 255 -16.71 9.76 0.72
CA LYS A 255 -15.90 8.53 0.82
C LYS A 255 -14.49 8.80 0.36
N SER A 256 -13.51 8.17 0.99
CA SER A 256 -12.09 8.25 0.60
C SER A 256 -11.73 7.35 -0.59
N SER A 257 -12.62 7.26 -1.56
CA SER A 257 -12.41 6.49 -2.79
C SER A 257 -13.26 7.05 -3.91
N GLY A 258 -12.73 7.10 -5.13
CA GLY A 258 -13.42 7.70 -6.25
C GLY A 258 -12.61 7.60 -7.54
N SER A 259 -12.95 8.48 -8.49
CA SER A 259 -12.19 8.68 -9.72
C SER A 259 -12.05 10.18 -9.94
N LEU A 260 -10.81 10.64 -10.10
CA LEU A 260 -10.52 11.99 -10.55
C LEU A 260 -10.54 12.06 -12.08
N ARG A 261 -11.03 13.18 -12.58
CA ARG A 261 -11.03 13.62 -13.98
C ARG A 261 -10.54 15.06 -14.06
N SER A 262 -10.31 15.55 -15.28
CA SER A 262 -9.88 16.92 -15.54
C SER A 262 -10.73 17.99 -14.85
N GLY A 263 -12.04 17.76 -14.71
CA GLY A 263 -12.95 18.68 -14.02
C GLY A 263 -12.80 18.75 -12.50
N ASP A 264 -12.09 17.79 -11.90
CA ASP A 264 -11.84 17.73 -10.45
C ASP A 264 -10.51 18.42 -10.07
N LEU A 265 -9.72 18.84 -11.06
CA LEU A 265 -8.44 19.49 -10.86
C LEU A 265 -8.60 20.96 -10.48
N LEU A 266 -7.76 21.39 -9.55
CA LEU A 266 -7.81 22.71 -8.91
C LEU A 266 -6.49 23.46 -9.08
N ASN A 267 -6.56 24.76 -8.83
CA ASN A 267 -5.40 25.67 -8.78
C ASN A 267 -4.51 25.51 -10.02
N ASP A 268 -3.24 25.13 -9.82
CA ASP A 268 -2.22 25.05 -10.88
C ASP A 268 -2.55 24.03 -11.98
N LEU A 269 -3.47 23.10 -11.72
CA LEU A 269 -3.95 22.11 -12.70
C LEU A 269 -5.40 22.37 -13.16
N MET A 270 -6.00 23.50 -12.79
CA MET A 270 -7.37 23.81 -13.18
C MET A 270 -7.48 23.96 -14.72
N GLY A 271 -8.35 23.15 -15.33
CA GLY A 271 -8.60 23.17 -16.77
C GLY A 271 -7.57 22.40 -17.60
N THR A 272 -6.61 21.73 -16.96
CA THR A 272 -5.65 20.83 -17.62
C THR A 272 -6.23 19.40 -17.72
N ALA A 273 -5.52 18.49 -18.38
CA ALA A 273 -5.93 17.09 -18.46
C ALA A 273 -5.47 16.32 -17.21
N ILE A 274 -6.14 15.20 -16.90
CA ILE A 274 -5.69 14.31 -15.82
C ILE A 274 -4.27 13.77 -16.05
N SER A 275 -3.84 13.66 -17.32
CA SER A 275 -2.49 13.26 -17.67
C SER A 275 -1.43 14.21 -17.12
N ASP A 276 -1.73 15.50 -16.99
CA ASP A 276 -0.78 16.47 -16.43
C ASP A 276 -0.53 16.18 -14.94
N LEU A 277 -1.57 15.81 -14.17
CA LEU A 277 -1.40 15.34 -12.79
C LEU A 277 -0.55 14.06 -12.75
N VAL A 278 -0.82 13.11 -13.64
CA VAL A 278 -0.09 11.84 -13.73
C VAL A 278 1.39 12.08 -14.07
N ASP A 279 1.69 13.04 -14.95
CA ASP A 279 3.08 13.41 -15.28
C ASP A 279 3.84 13.89 -14.03
N PHE A 280 3.21 14.71 -13.18
CA PHE A 280 3.79 15.07 -11.88
C PHE A 280 3.93 13.86 -10.94
N MET A 281 2.99 12.91 -10.95
CA MET A 281 3.10 11.69 -10.12
C MET A 281 4.28 10.81 -10.56
N ARG A 282 4.61 10.77 -11.86
CA ARG A 282 5.76 10.01 -12.38
C ARG A 282 7.12 10.58 -11.97
N THR A 283 7.18 11.87 -11.64
CA THR A 283 8.42 12.55 -11.26
C THR A 283 8.47 12.86 -9.76
N ASP A 284 7.76 12.09 -8.93
CA ASP A 284 7.64 12.31 -7.48
C ASP A 284 7.25 13.75 -7.11
N GLY A 285 6.43 14.40 -7.95
CA GLY A 285 6.02 15.81 -7.82
C GLY A 285 4.67 16.01 -7.16
N VAL A 286 4.03 14.94 -6.67
CA VAL A 286 2.72 14.98 -6.00
C VAL A 286 2.79 14.33 -4.64
N TYR A 287 2.21 14.97 -3.62
CA TYR A 287 2.04 14.38 -2.31
C TYR A 287 0.58 14.37 -1.87
N LEU A 288 0.23 13.37 -1.06
CA LEU A 288 -1.03 13.28 -0.35
C LEU A 288 -0.87 13.92 1.04
N ASN A 289 -1.88 14.65 1.47
CA ASN A 289 -1.97 15.16 2.84
C ASN A 289 -3.34 14.89 3.43
N VAL A 290 -3.37 14.44 4.69
CA VAL A 290 -4.59 14.19 5.46
C VAL A 290 -4.61 15.16 6.63
N HIS A 291 -5.71 15.88 6.77
CA HIS A 291 -5.88 16.85 7.85
C HIS A 291 -6.91 16.33 8.83
N THR A 292 -6.70 16.66 10.10
CA THR A 292 -7.65 16.38 11.17
C THR A 292 -8.01 17.65 11.92
N ALA A 293 -9.03 17.58 12.77
CA ALA A 293 -9.39 18.69 13.65
C ALA A 293 -8.24 19.03 14.63
N ALA A 294 -7.48 18.02 15.06
CA ALA A 294 -6.35 18.18 15.97
C ALA A 294 -5.10 18.75 15.25
N ASN A 295 -4.91 18.40 13.97
CA ASN A 295 -3.79 18.86 13.17
C ASN A 295 -4.28 19.54 11.87
N PRO A 296 -4.82 20.78 11.92
CA PRO A 296 -5.34 21.48 10.75
C PRO A 296 -4.35 21.70 9.60
N PRO A 297 -3.05 21.97 9.84
CA PRO A 297 -2.05 22.03 8.76
C PRO A 297 -1.78 20.68 8.06
N GLY A 298 -2.17 19.57 8.69
CA GLY A 298 -1.97 18.20 8.23
C GLY A 298 -1.49 17.30 9.37
N GLU A 299 -2.11 16.14 9.53
CA GLU A 299 -1.67 15.11 10.49
C GLU A 299 -0.66 14.15 9.87
N VAL A 300 -0.92 13.71 8.64
CA VAL A 300 -0.02 12.83 7.90
C VAL A 300 0.15 13.28 6.46
N ARG A 301 1.36 13.11 5.94
CA ARG A 301 1.74 13.42 4.56
C ARG A 301 2.52 12.27 3.95
N GLY A 302 2.40 12.05 2.64
CA GLY A 302 3.23 11.08 1.92
C GLY A 302 3.46 11.48 0.48
N GLN A 303 4.67 11.25 -0.03
CA GLN A 303 4.97 11.43 -1.45
C GLN A 303 4.36 10.28 -2.27
N ILE A 304 3.72 10.61 -3.40
CA ILE A 304 3.25 9.60 -4.35
C ILE A 304 4.45 9.07 -5.13
N THR A 305 4.52 7.75 -5.24
CA THR A 305 5.57 7.04 -5.97
C THR A 305 4.93 6.05 -6.94
N VAL A 306 5.56 5.90 -8.09
CA VAL A 306 5.20 4.87 -9.07
C VAL A 306 5.53 3.48 -8.51
N VAL A 307 4.62 2.53 -8.68
CA VAL A 307 4.93 1.12 -8.42
C VAL A 307 5.38 0.51 -9.74
N GLU A 308 6.68 0.34 -9.89
CA GLU A 308 7.26 -0.41 -11.00
C GLU A 308 6.88 -1.87 -10.86
N THR A 309 5.68 -2.25 -11.31
CA THR A 309 5.34 -3.62 -11.73
C THR A 309 3.88 -3.69 -12.17
N LEU A 310 3.66 -3.34 -13.44
CA LEU A 310 2.47 -3.73 -14.23
C LEU A 310 2.78 -3.99 -15.70
N ALA A 311 3.90 -3.49 -16.23
CA ALA A 311 4.46 -3.98 -17.48
C ALA A 311 5.47 -5.10 -17.14
N GLY A 312 5.17 -6.33 -17.54
CA GLY A 312 6.17 -7.40 -17.46
C GLY A 312 7.42 -7.04 -18.25
N GLY A 313 8.59 -7.35 -17.68
CA GLY A 313 9.86 -7.36 -18.40
C GLY A 313 11.05 -6.83 -17.60
N PHE A 314 11.74 -7.75 -16.93
CA PHE A 314 13.14 -8.04 -17.26
C PHE A 314 13.25 -9.53 -17.58
#